data_AF-A0A3A4ZBJ1-F1
#
_entry.id   AF-A0A3A4ZBJ1-F1
#
_cell.length_a   1.000
_cell.length_b   1.000
_cell.length_c   1.000
_cell.angle_alpha   90.00
_cell.angle_beta   90.00
_cell.angle_gamma   90.00
#
_symmetry.space_group_name_H-M   'P 1'
#
loop_
_entity.id
_entity.type
_entity.pdbx_description
1 polymer ?
#
loop_
_entity_poly.entity_id
_entity_poly.type
_entity_poly.pdbx_seq_one_letter_code
_entity_poly.pdbx_strand_id
1 'polypeptide(L)'
;MSTGDILQTAVVTAQTALKPQLSDLEGYLQKLRDLKEEQLSKSEKNILKIDEALRSGLPLINAIAAISAGGLNDQGLPRIALAPYSLSLNRGRINTFVQPNGSLNFRDINWGNFSLWLPAGTLQPEKGFLKICTPTRAGSTLVPLVPPELRFSPNMPGTIDDYYVMFEVQRWDEALVQVDPYLLYHINGYVFAIAGSWDVTETELRALQAARNLGF
;
A
#
# COMPACT_ATOMS: atom_id res chain seq x y z
N MET A 1 -14.00 -6.30 -12.81
CA MET A 1 -13.37 -4.99 -12.53
C MET A 1 -11.94 -5.31 -12.15
N SER A 2 -10.97 -4.82 -12.93
CA SER A 2 -9.56 -5.06 -12.66
C SER A 2 -9.09 -4.22 -11.47
N THR A 3 -7.96 -4.59 -10.83
CA THR A 3 -7.36 -3.76 -9.77
C THR A 3 -7.01 -2.36 -10.29
N GLY A 4 -6.55 -2.25 -11.53
CA GLY A 4 -6.37 -0.96 -12.21
C GLY A 4 -7.63 -0.09 -12.22
N ASP A 5 -8.81 -0.68 -12.51
CA ASP A 5 -10.08 0.06 -12.52
C ASP A 5 -10.50 0.54 -11.12
N ILE A 6 -10.29 -0.30 -10.10
CA ILE A 6 -10.62 0.01 -8.70
C ILE A 6 -9.73 1.15 -8.21
N LEU A 7 -8.43 1.08 -8.49
CA LEU A 7 -7.46 2.07 -8.06
C LEU A 7 -7.64 3.39 -8.81
N GLN A 8 -7.89 3.37 -10.12
CA GLN A 8 -8.21 4.60 -10.86
C GLN A 8 -9.48 5.26 -10.32
N THR A 9 -10.52 4.48 -10.00
CA THR A 9 -11.77 5.02 -9.43
C THR A 9 -11.54 5.65 -8.06
N ALA A 10 -10.74 5.01 -7.20
CA ALA A 10 -10.40 5.52 -5.87
C ALA A 10 -9.58 6.83 -5.97
N VAL A 11 -8.60 6.88 -6.87
CA VAL A 11 -7.77 8.07 -7.14
C VAL A 11 -8.63 9.24 -7.62
N VAL A 12 -9.50 9.01 -8.61
CA VAL A 12 -10.37 10.05 -9.18
C VAL A 12 -11.33 10.60 -8.13
N THR A 13 -11.89 9.72 -7.29
CA THR A 13 -12.82 10.12 -6.22
C THR A 13 -12.12 10.97 -5.17
N ALA A 14 -10.92 10.58 -4.74
CA ALA A 14 -10.12 11.35 -3.78
C ALA A 14 -9.75 12.74 -4.34
N GLN A 15 -9.27 12.81 -5.59
CA GLN A 15 -8.88 14.07 -6.22
C GLN A 15 -10.06 15.03 -6.44
N THR A 16 -11.23 14.49 -6.79
CA THR A 16 -12.45 15.30 -7.04
C THR A 16 -12.99 15.90 -5.74
N ALA A 17 -12.96 15.17 -4.64
CA ALA A 17 -13.40 15.65 -3.33
C ALA A 17 -12.51 16.78 -2.77
N LEU A 18 -11.23 16.82 -3.15
CA LEU A 18 -10.25 17.78 -2.61
C LEU A 18 -10.22 19.14 -3.34
N LYS A 19 -10.64 19.20 -4.61
CA LYS A 19 -10.50 20.41 -5.46
C LYS A 19 -11.14 21.70 -4.91
N PRO A 20 -12.37 21.71 -4.36
CA PRO A 20 -13.04 22.96 -3.96
C PRO A 20 -12.48 23.62 -2.70
N GLN A 21 -11.65 22.93 -1.91
CA GLN A 21 -11.10 23.43 -0.64
C GLN A 21 -9.74 24.13 -0.78
N LEU A 22 -9.23 24.28 -2.02
CA LEU A 22 -7.81 24.61 -2.26
C LEU A 22 -7.45 26.11 -2.15
N SER A 23 -8.36 27.06 -2.38
CA SER A 23 -7.99 28.50 -2.40
C SER A 23 -7.61 29.06 -1.02
N ASP A 24 -8.33 28.65 0.03
CA ASP A 24 -7.97 29.00 1.42
C ASP A 24 -6.77 28.17 1.92
N LEU A 25 -6.55 27.02 1.29
CA LEU A 25 -5.45 26.12 1.61
C LEU A 25 -4.10 26.67 1.11
N GLU A 26 -4.05 27.37 -0.03
CA GLU A 26 -2.80 27.89 -0.59
C GLU A 26 -2.10 28.88 0.35
N GLY A 27 -2.85 29.80 0.95
CA GLY A 27 -2.31 30.74 1.93
C GLY A 27 -1.80 30.05 3.20
N TYR A 28 -2.53 29.03 3.66
CA TYR A 28 -2.10 28.21 4.80
C TYR A 28 -0.84 27.41 4.49
N LEU A 29 -0.78 26.76 3.33
CA LEU A 29 0.38 25.99 2.89
C LEU A 29 1.60 26.88 2.69
N GLN A 30 1.44 28.09 2.16
CA GLN A 30 2.56 29.04 2.05
C GLN A 30 3.09 29.41 3.42
N LYS A 31 2.20 29.72 4.38
CA LYS A 31 2.59 29.98 5.76
C LYS A 31 3.35 28.80 6.37
N LEU A 32 2.94 27.56 6.11
CA LEU A 32 3.67 26.37 6.60
C LEU A 32 5.05 26.23 5.97
N ARG A 33 5.21 26.54 4.67
CA ARG A 33 6.51 26.48 3.99
C ARG A 33 7.50 27.53 4.48
N ASP A 34 7.00 28.67 4.96
CA ASP A 34 7.83 29.75 5.49
C ASP A 34 8.32 29.47 6.92
N LEU A 35 7.77 28.46 7.61
CA LEU A 35 8.22 28.04 8.94
C LEU A 35 9.45 27.14 8.86
N LYS A 36 10.30 27.18 9.89
CA LYS A 36 11.38 26.20 10.04
C LYS A 36 10.82 24.83 10.39
N GLU A 37 11.52 23.78 9.97
CA GLU A 37 11.06 22.40 10.17
C GLU A 37 10.84 22.02 11.65
N GLU A 38 11.63 22.60 12.56
CA GLU A 38 11.51 22.45 14.01
C GLU A 38 10.25 23.08 14.63
N GLN A 39 9.63 24.02 13.92
CA GLN A 39 8.41 24.72 14.35
C GLN A 39 7.14 24.01 13.89
N LEU A 40 7.25 23.08 12.94
CA LEU A 40 6.12 22.37 12.38
C LEU A 40 5.73 21.20 13.29
N SER A 41 4.45 21.14 13.63
CA SER A 41 3.86 19.94 14.23
C SER A 41 3.94 18.76 13.25
N LYS A 42 3.85 17.53 13.78
CA LYS A 42 3.82 16.31 12.96
C LYS A 42 2.70 16.36 11.90
N SER A 43 1.52 16.87 12.26
CA SER A 43 0.39 17.00 11.35
C SER A 43 0.67 18.01 10.22
N GLU A 44 1.35 19.12 10.51
CA GLU A 44 1.72 20.12 9.50
C GLU A 44 2.79 19.59 8.54
N LYS A 45 3.80 18.86 9.06
CA LYS A 45 4.77 18.16 8.21
C LYS A 45 4.08 17.18 7.25
N ASN A 46 3.08 16.46 7.74
CA ASN A 46 2.30 15.54 6.93
C ASN A 46 1.49 16.28 5.85
N ILE A 47 0.90 17.44 6.17
CA ILE A 47 0.19 18.28 5.19
C ILE A 47 1.15 18.76 4.10
N LEU A 48 2.36 19.19 4.47
CA LEU A 48 3.38 19.59 3.50
C LEU A 48 3.80 18.43 2.58
N LYS A 49 3.96 17.21 3.11
CA LYS A 49 4.21 16.00 2.30
C LYS A 49 3.07 15.72 1.29
N ILE A 50 1.81 15.91 1.70
CA ILE A 50 0.65 15.77 0.80
C ILE A 50 0.73 16.79 -0.33
N ASP A 51 0.96 18.06 0.01
CA ASP A 51 1.07 19.14 -0.97
C ASP A 51 2.25 18.93 -1.93
N GLU A 52 3.41 18.52 -1.44
CA GLU A 52 4.58 18.20 -2.25
C GLU A 52 4.29 17.08 -3.25
N ALA A 53 3.65 16.00 -2.81
CA ALA A 53 3.23 14.91 -3.69
C ALA A 53 2.26 15.39 -4.78
N LEU A 54 1.25 16.18 -4.41
CA LEU A 54 0.27 16.74 -5.35
C LEU A 54 0.91 17.69 -6.36
N ARG A 55 1.81 18.57 -5.93
CA ARG A 55 2.57 19.48 -6.81
C ARG A 55 3.49 18.75 -7.76
N SER A 56 4.02 17.60 -7.33
CA SER A 56 4.82 16.70 -8.15
C SER A 56 3.96 15.87 -9.12
N GLY A 57 2.64 16.06 -9.13
CA GLY A 57 1.71 15.34 -9.99
C GLY A 57 1.49 13.88 -9.55
N LEU A 58 1.92 13.51 -8.34
CA LEU A 58 1.77 12.14 -7.85
C LEU A 58 0.32 11.92 -7.39
N PRO A 59 -0.37 10.89 -7.91
CA PRO A 59 -1.69 10.52 -7.42
C PRO A 59 -1.65 10.12 -5.95
N LEU A 60 -2.69 10.46 -5.19
CA LEU A 60 -2.83 10.03 -3.79
C LEU A 60 -3.78 8.84 -3.69
N ILE A 61 -3.48 7.94 -2.75
CA ILE A 61 -4.29 6.77 -2.45
C ILE A 61 -4.47 6.60 -0.94
N ASN A 62 -5.69 6.24 -0.53
CA ASN A 62 -5.97 5.78 0.82
C ASN A 62 -5.96 4.25 0.85
N ALA A 63 -5.00 3.66 1.57
CA ALA A 63 -4.80 2.21 1.61
C ALA A 63 -6.00 1.46 2.21
N ILE A 64 -6.67 2.01 3.23
CA ILE A 64 -7.90 1.39 3.78
C ILE A 64 -8.97 1.33 2.68
N ALA A 65 -9.20 2.44 1.99
CA ALA A 65 -10.21 2.49 0.93
C ALA A 65 -9.88 1.55 -0.22
N ALA A 66 -8.61 1.51 -0.64
CA ALA A 66 -8.13 0.61 -1.70
C ALA A 66 -8.33 -0.86 -1.32
N ILE A 67 -7.85 -1.28 -0.14
CA ILE A 67 -7.97 -2.66 0.35
C ILE A 67 -9.44 -3.05 0.54
N SER A 68 -10.25 -2.14 1.10
CA SER A 68 -11.69 -2.34 1.26
C SER A 68 -12.39 -2.55 -0.09
N ALA A 69 -12.07 -1.73 -1.09
CA ALA A 69 -12.63 -1.83 -2.43
C ALA A 69 -12.19 -3.10 -3.18
N GLY A 70 -10.97 -3.57 -2.95
CA GLY A 70 -10.49 -4.86 -3.46
C GLY A 70 -11.22 -6.05 -2.84
N GLY A 71 -11.69 -5.93 -1.60
CA GLY A 71 -12.46 -6.96 -0.93
C GLY A 71 -11.68 -8.24 -0.64
N LEU A 72 -12.40 -9.35 -0.55
CA LEU A 72 -11.87 -10.67 -0.22
C LEU A 72 -11.77 -11.57 -1.46
N ASN A 73 -10.76 -12.44 -1.51
CA ASN A 73 -10.67 -13.54 -2.45
C ASN A 73 -11.48 -14.77 -1.98
N ASP A 74 -11.45 -15.85 -2.75
CA ASP A 74 -12.21 -17.08 -2.45
C ASP A 74 -11.71 -17.80 -1.17
N GLN A 75 -10.49 -17.48 -0.70
CA GLN A 75 -9.94 -17.94 0.59
C GLN A 75 -10.44 -17.08 1.77
N GLY A 76 -11.24 -16.05 1.52
CA GLY A 76 -11.65 -15.05 2.51
C GLY A 76 -10.48 -14.24 3.05
N LEU A 77 -9.46 -14.01 2.23
CA LEU A 77 -8.28 -13.18 2.52
C LEU A 77 -8.28 -11.96 1.59
N PRO A 78 -7.65 -10.83 1.97
CA PRO A 78 -7.70 -9.61 1.17
C PRO A 78 -7.12 -9.80 -0.23
N ARG A 79 -7.78 -9.26 -1.26
CA ARG A 79 -7.26 -9.28 -2.64
C ARG A 79 -6.09 -8.33 -2.85
N ILE A 80 -5.90 -7.35 -1.96
CA ILE A 80 -4.82 -6.37 -2.04
C ILE A 80 -3.93 -6.53 -0.80
N ALA A 81 -2.63 -6.63 -1.02
CA ALA A 81 -1.62 -6.61 0.03
C ALA A 81 -0.86 -5.29 0.04
N LEU A 82 -0.29 -4.98 1.20
CA LEU A 82 0.60 -3.85 1.41
C LEU A 82 1.80 -4.31 2.24
N ALA A 83 3.00 -4.06 1.72
CA ALA A 83 4.25 -4.42 2.38
C ALA A 83 5.22 -3.22 2.37
N PRO A 84 6.10 -3.07 3.36
CA PRO A 84 7.14 -2.05 3.31
C PRO A 84 8.12 -2.39 2.18
N TYR A 85 8.57 -1.37 1.47
CA TYR A 85 9.70 -1.49 0.58
C TYR A 85 10.97 -1.48 1.42
N SER A 86 11.82 -2.48 1.22
CA SER A 86 13.17 -2.48 1.77
C SER A 86 14.08 -3.22 0.80
N LEU A 87 15.30 -2.72 0.61
CA LEU A 87 16.27 -3.30 -0.35
C LEU A 87 16.58 -4.76 -0.05
N SER A 88 16.51 -5.11 1.22
CA SER A 88 16.69 -6.46 1.73
C SER A 88 15.41 -7.29 1.74
N LEU A 89 14.23 -6.65 1.64
CA LEU A 89 12.93 -7.29 1.39
C LEU A 89 12.65 -7.56 -0.09
N ASN A 90 13.65 -7.42 -0.99
CA ASN A 90 13.60 -7.99 -2.33
C ASN A 90 13.38 -9.52 -2.35
N ARG A 91 13.22 -10.16 -1.19
CA ARG A 91 12.85 -11.58 -1.00
C ARG A 91 11.83 -11.76 0.14
N GLY A 92 11.15 -10.69 0.54
CA GLY A 92 10.26 -10.67 1.68
C GLY A 92 8.97 -11.45 1.43
N ARG A 93 8.47 -12.14 2.46
CA ARG A 93 7.12 -12.68 2.49
C ARG A 93 6.29 -11.83 3.43
N ILE A 94 5.10 -11.46 2.98
CA ILE A 94 4.12 -10.78 3.83
C ILE A 94 3.06 -11.78 4.27
N ASN A 95 2.79 -11.79 5.57
CA ASN A 95 1.64 -12.46 6.15
C ASN A 95 0.48 -11.48 6.28
N THR A 96 -0.72 -12.01 6.11
CA THR A 96 -1.95 -11.32 6.51
C THR A 96 -2.64 -12.09 7.62
N PHE A 97 -3.28 -11.36 8.54
CA PHE A 97 -4.15 -11.91 9.57
C PHE A 97 -5.47 -11.15 9.55
N VAL A 98 -6.57 -11.79 9.16
CA VAL A 98 -7.90 -11.15 9.10
C VAL A 98 -8.70 -11.54 10.35
N GLN A 99 -9.23 -10.53 11.03
CA GLN A 99 -10.06 -10.68 12.22
C GLN A 99 -11.56 -10.70 11.88
N PRO A 100 -12.42 -11.30 12.72
CA PRO A 100 -13.86 -11.32 12.50
C PRO A 100 -14.50 -9.93 12.36
N ASN A 101 -14.00 -8.91 13.05
CA ASN A 101 -14.53 -7.54 12.95
C ASN A 101 -14.07 -6.79 11.67
N GLY A 102 -13.42 -7.48 10.72
CA GLY A 102 -12.95 -6.88 9.48
C GLY A 102 -11.66 -6.08 9.61
N SER A 103 -11.03 -6.05 10.79
CA SER A 103 -9.65 -5.57 10.92
C SER A 103 -8.68 -6.59 10.32
N LEU A 104 -7.52 -6.12 9.89
CA LEU A 104 -6.47 -7.01 9.42
C LEU A 104 -5.08 -6.48 9.75
N ASN A 105 -4.11 -7.39 9.79
CA ASN A 105 -2.72 -7.07 10.01
C ASN A 105 -1.87 -7.60 8.87
N PHE A 106 -1.01 -6.75 8.31
CA PHE A 106 0.12 -7.21 7.48
C PHE A 106 1.39 -7.25 8.30
N ARG A 107 2.11 -8.36 8.25
CA ARG A 107 3.35 -8.58 9.00
C ARG A 107 4.39 -9.24 8.13
N ASP A 108 5.63 -8.79 8.23
CA ASP A 108 6.76 -9.49 7.63
C ASP A 108 7.10 -10.74 8.46
N ILE A 109 7.23 -11.89 7.78
CA ILE A 109 7.60 -13.17 8.40
C ILE A 109 9.03 -13.14 8.91
N ASN A 110 9.93 -12.57 8.11
CA ASN A 110 11.33 -12.81 8.33
C ASN A 110 11.86 -11.91 9.44
N TRP A 111 11.38 -10.67 9.54
CA TRP A 111 12.15 -9.64 10.26
C TRP A 111 11.46 -9.05 11.48
N GLY A 112 10.22 -9.44 11.80
CA GLY A 112 9.54 -9.09 13.06
C GLY A 112 9.28 -7.60 13.32
N ASN A 113 9.88 -6.70 12.52
CA ASN A 113 9.93 -5.26 12.74
C ASN A 113 8.82 -4.50 12.00
N PHE A 114 8.12 -5.17 11.07
CA PHE A 114 6.97 -4.57 10.37
C PHE A 114 5.65 -5.21 10.81
N SER A 115 4.70 -4.36 11.18
CA SER A 115 3.33 -4.73 11.50
C SER A 115 2.40 -3.55 11.20
N LEU A 116 1.61 -3.65 10.12
CA LEU A 116 0.59 -2.68 9.77
C LEU A 116 -0.79 -3.21 10.14
N TRP A 117 -1.40 -2.59 11.14
CA TRP A 117 -2.79 -2.85 11.52
C TRP A 117 -3.72 -1.91 10.77
N LEU A 118 -4.74 -2.46 10.13
CA LEU A 118 -5.87 -1.70 9.59
C LEU A 118 -7.07 -1.85 10.53
N PRO A 119 -7.87 -0.79 10.73
CA PRO A 119 -8.93 -0.78 11.73
C PRO A 119 -10.09 -1.73 11.40
N ALA A 120 -10.94 -1.98 12.40
CA ALA A 120 -12.17 -2.73 12.22
C ALA A 120 -13.04 -2.11 11.11
N GLY A 121 -13.77 -2.96 10.38
CA GLY A 121 -14.59 -2.55 9.24
C GLY A 121 -13.82 -2.22 7.95
N THR A 122 -12.50 -2.37 7.92
CA THR A 122 -11.72 -2.24 6.67
C THR A 122 -12.23 -3.23 5.62
N LEU A 123 -12.36 -4.50 5.99
CA LEU A 123 -13.02 -5.50 5.17
C LEU A 123 -14.42 -5.75 5.72
N GLN A 124 -15.43 -5.78 4.86
CA GLN A 124 -16.77 -6.22 5.22
C GLN A 124 -16.90 -7.71 4.87
N PRO A 125 -16.68 -8.65 5.80
CA PRO A 125 -16.96 -10.05 5.54
C PRO A 125 -18.44 -10.19 5.16
N GLU A 126 -18.73 -10.97 4.12
CA GLU A 126 -20.10 -11.14 3.63
C GLU A 126 -21.04 -11.59 4.76
N LYS A 127 -22.31 -11.16 4.71
CA LYS A 127 -23.33 -11.56 5.70
C LYS A 127 -23.48 -13.09 5.70
N GLY A 128 -22.95 -13.73 6.74
CA GLY A 128 -22.93 -15.19 6.88
C GLY A 128 -21.53 -15.76 7.15
N PHE A 129 -20.47 -15.03 6.77
CA PHE A 129 -19.08 -15.41 7.03
C PHE A 129 -18.73 -15.40 8.54
N LEU A 130 -19.44 -14.57 9.31
CA LEU A 130 -19.21 -14.34 10.74
C LEU A 130 -19.95 -15.30 11.68
N LYS A 131 -20.73 -16.25 11.14
CA LYS A 131 -21.67 -17.03 11.95
C LYS A 131 -21.05 -18.24 12.67
N ILE A 132 -19.76 -18.47 12.46
CA ILE A 132 -18.98 -19.49 13.15
C ILE A 132 -17.81 -18.74 13.76
N CYS A 133 -17.38 -19.10 14.98
CA CYS A 133 -16.14 -18.65 15.60
C CYS A 133 -14.94 -19.06 14.72
N THR A 134 -14.78 -18.45 13.55
CA THR A 134 -13.74 -18.81 12.61
C THR A 134 -12.42 -18.33 13.20
N PRO A 135 -11.41 -19.21 13.29
CA PRO A 135 -10.08 -18.79 13.71
C PRO A 135 -9.57 -17.68 12.80
N THR A 136 -8.70 -16.82 13.33
CA THR A 136 -7.96 -15.83 12.56
C THR A 136 -7.46 -16.47 11.26
N ARG A 137 -7.89 -15.94 10.12
CA ARG A 137 -7.41 -16.45 8.82
C ARG A 137 -6.03 -15.86 8.57
N ALA A 138 -5.10 -16.73 8.23
CA ALA A 138 -3.73 -16.35 7.92
C ALA A 138 -3.35 -16.83 6.54
N GLY A 139 -2.53 -16.05 5.87
CA GLY A 139 -2.01 -16.34 4.54
C GLY A 139 -0.67 -15.68 4.34
N SER A 140 0.14 -16.19 3.41
CA SER A 140 1.47 -15.68 3.10
C SER A 140 1.68 -15.57 1.60
N THR A 141 2.20 -14.43 1.13
CA THR A 141 2.59 -14.27 -0.27
C THR A 141 3.95 -13.58 -0.40
N LEU A 142 4.56 -13.69 -1.57
CA LEU A 142 5.80 -12.96 -1.88
C LEU A 142 5.49 -11.48 -2.09
N VAL A 143 6.49 -10.62 -1.88
CA VAL A 143 6.41 -9.21 -2.27
C VAL A 143 7.04 -9.05 -3.67
N PRO A 144 6.39 -8.32 -4.61
CA PRO A 144 6.96 -8.07 -5.92
C PRO A 144 8.31 -7.34 -5.83
N LEU A 145 9.25 -7.72 -6.70
CA LEU A 145 10.50 -6.98 -6.87
C LEU A 145 10.21 -5.62 -7.49
N VAL A 146 10.61 -4.55 -6.82
CA VAL A 146 10.55 -3.20 -7.39
C VAL A 146 11.61 -3.08 -8.50
N PRO A 147 11.31 -2.65 -9.73
CA PRO A 147 12.31 -2.50 -10.78
C PRO A 147 13.38 -1.45 -10.45
N PRO A 148 14.67 -1.65 -10.79
CA PRO A 148 15.76 -0.72 -10.46
C PRO A 148 15.49 0.74 -10.85
N GLU A 149 14.83 0.97 -11.98
CA GLU A 149 14.42 2.29 -12.47
C GLU A 149 13.46 3.00 -11.51
N LEU A 150 12.63 2.25 -10.78
CA LEU A 150 11.76 2.78 -9.73
C LEU A 150 12.45 2.85 -8.36
N ARG A 151 13.61 2.18 -8.17
CA ARG A 151 14.37 2.21 -6.90
C ARG A 151 15.30 3.41 -6.76
N PHE A 152 15.75 3.96 -7.88
CA PHE A 152 16.79 5.01 -7.91
C PHE A 152 16.35 6.23 -8.70
N SER A 153 15.04 6.45 -8.83
CA SER A 153 14.53 7.65 -9.46
C SER A 153 15.03 8.88 -8.68
N PRO A 154 15.72 9.84 -9.34
CA PRO A 154 16.28 11.02 -8.67
C PRO A 154 15.21 11.93 -8.05
N ASN A 155 13.94 11.71 -8.42
CA ASN A 155 12.79 12.50 -7.95
C ASN A 155 12.03 11.79 -6.81
N MET A 156 12.56 10.70 -6.24
CA MET A 156 11.90 10.05 -5.12
C MET A 156 12.10 10.84 -3.82
N PRO A 157 11.00 11.32 -3.19
CA PRO A 157 11.10 12.00 -1.90
C PRO A 157 11.47 11.02 -0.77
N GLY A 158 12.10 11.53 0.29
CA GLY A 158 12.33 10.77 1.53
C GLY A 158 13.40 9.67 1.44
N THR A 159 13.28 8.70 2.34
CA THR A 159 14.19 7.55 2.48
C THR A 159 13.50 6.27 2.05
N ILE A 160 14.28 5.20 1.86
CA ILE A 160 13.75 3.90 1.41
C ILE A 160 12.68 3.32 2.35
N ASP A 161 12.80 3.59 3.64
CA ASP A 161 11.87 3.12 4.67
C ASP A 161 10.51 3.83 4.63
N ASP A 162 10.40 4.93 3.88
CA ASP A 162 9.15 5.64 3.65
C ASP A 162 8.31 4.99 2.53
N TYR A 163 8.81 3.95 1.86
CA TYR A 163 8.14 3.36 0.71
C TYR A 163 7.48 2.02 1.02
N TYR A 164 6.44 1.73 0.25
CA TYR A 164 5.62 0.53 0.38
C TYR A 164 5.29 -0.03 -1.00
N VAL A 165 5.06 -1.33 -1.08
CA VAL A 165 4.58 -2.00 -2.29
C VAL A 165 3.15 -2.45 -2.05
N MET A 166 2.22 -1.95 -2.87
CA MET A 166 0.83 -2.41 -2.93
C MET A 166 0.63 -3.27 -4.16
N PHE A 167 -0.03 -4.41 -4.02
CA PHE A 167 -0.18 -5.36 -5.13
C PHE A 167 -1.39 -6.27 -4.94
N GLU A 168 -1.90 -6.80 -6.04
CA GLU A 168 -2.97 -7.79 -6.03
C GLU A 168 -2.44 -9.18 -5.61
N VAL A 169 -3.19 -9.85 -4.75
CA VAL A 169 -2.96 -11.22 -4.30
C VAL A 169 -4.10 -12.08 -4.75
N GLN A 170 -3.86 -12.89 -5.78
CA GLN A 170 -4.83 -13.88 -6.23
C GLN A 170 -4.99 -14.99 -5.18
N ARG A 171 -3.85 -15.50 -4.67
CA ARG A 171 -3.80 -16.60 -3.70
C ARG A 171 -2.72 -16.38 -2.64
N TRP A 172 -3.08 -16.66 -1.39
CA TRP A 172 -2.24 -16.44 -0.20
C TRP A 172 -1.43 -17.68 0.24
N ASP A 173 -1.23 -18.61 -0.67
CA ASP A 173 -0.46 -19.85 -0.50
C ASP A 173 0.47 -20.11 -1.70
N GLU A 174 0.40 -19.27 -2.74
CA GLU A 174 1.14 -19.41 -3.99
C GLU A 174 2.05 -18.20 -4.27
N ALA A 175 3.09 -18.44 -5.05
CA ALA A 175 4.09 -17.45 -5.49
C ALA A 175 3.66 -16.69 -6.77
N LEU A 176 2.39 -16.81 -7.18
CA LEU A 176 1.86 -16.50 -8.50
C LEU A 176 0.42 -16.02 -8.32
N VAL A 177 -0.10 -14.93 -8.84
CA VAL A 177 0.31 -13.95 -9.86
C VAL A 177 0.14 -12.57 -9.22
N GLN A 178 1.17 -11.72 -9.30
CA GLN A 178 1.08 -10.33 -8.86
C GLN A 178 0.82 -9.49 -10.11
N VAL A 179 -0.36 -8.88 -10.18
CA VAL A 179 -0.74 -8.02 -11.30
C VAL A 179 -0.65 -6.57 -10.80
N ASP A 180 -0.06 -5.72 -11.63
CA ASP A 180 0.00 -4.26 -11.46
C ASP A 180 0.45 -3.76 -10.07
N PRO A 181 1.65 -4.15 -9.57
CA PRO A 181 2.17 -3.57 -8.34
C PRO A 181 2.42 -2.06 -8.45
N TYR A 182 2.20 -1.38 -7.32
CA TYR A 182 2.43 0.03 -7.13
C TYR A 182 3.51 0.26 -6.08
N LEU A 183 4.43 1.17 -6.38
CA LEU A 183 5.36 1.73 -5.43
C LEU A 183 4.69 2.94 -4.80
N LEU A 184 4.56 2.93 -3.49
CA LEU A 184 3.85 3.92 -2.71
C LEU A 184 4.81 4.66 -1.79
N TYR A 185 4.77 5.99 -1.78
CA TYR A 185 5.46 6.83 -0.81
C TYR A 185 4.51 7.14 0.36
N HIS A 186 4.90 6.79 1.58
CA HIS A 186 4.10 7.00 2.78
C HIS A 186 4.09 8.46 3.19
N ILE A 187 2.88 9.02 3.29
CA ILE A 187 2.70 10.40 3.72
C ILE A 187 2.30 10.44 5.19
N ASN A 188 1.15 9.85 5.52
CA ASN A 188 0.62 9.83 6.88
C ASN A 188 -0.47 8.77 7.04
N GLY A 189 -0.45 8.05 8.16
CA GLY A 189 -1.48 7.05 8.48
C GLY A 189 -1.61 6.04 7.34
N TYR A 190 -2.75 6.04 6.67
CA TYR A 190 -3.05 5.17 5.54
C TYR A 190 -3.07 5.91 4.18
N VAL A 191 -2.54 7.14 4.12
CA VAL A 191 -2.45 7.93 2.90
C VAL A 191 -1.04 7.83 2.32
N PHE A 192 -0.99 7.51 1.03
CA PHE A 192 0.23 7.34 0.26
C PHE A 192 0.15 8.13 -1.05
N ALA A 193 1.31 8.48 -1.60
CA ALA A 193 1.44 8.91 -2.98
C ALA A 193 1.87 7.73 -3.85
N ILE A 194 1.32 7.60 -5.06
CA ILE A 194 1.73 6.59 -6.03
C ILE A 194 2.99 7.11 -6.74
N ALA A 195 4.14 6.54 -6.39
CA ALA A 195 5.44 6.89 -6.96
C ALA A 195 5.69 6.21 -8.31
N GLY A 196 5.05 5.05 -8.55
CA GLY A 196 5.13 4.35 -9.83
C GLY A 196 4.30 3.08 -9.82
N SER A 197 4.11 2.52 -11.01
CA SER A 197 3.54 1.20 -11.24
C SER A 197 4.40 0.46 -12.24
N TRP A 198 4.39 -0.87 -12.20
CA TRP A 198 5.07 -1.69 -13.19
C TRP A 198 4.32 -2.99 -13.39
N ASP A 199 4.57 -3.61 -14.54
CA ASP A 199 4.05 -4.94 -14.84
C ASP A 199 5.09 -5.97 -14.40
N VAL A 200 4.65 -6.99 -13.64
CA VAL A 200 5.53 -8.11 -13.31
C VAL A 200 5.64 -9.00 -14.54
N THR A 201 6.83 -9.07 -15.14
CA THR A 201 7.06 -9.88 -16.33
C THR A 201 7.07 -11.37 -15.98
N GLU A 202 6.78 -12.22 -16.97
CA GLU A 202 6.87 -13.68 -16.80
C GLU A 202 8.28 -14.12 -16.37
N THR A 203 9.32 -13.41 -16.80
CA THR A 203 10.71 -13.72 -16.45
C THR A 203 10.99 -13.44 -14.98
N GLU A 204 10.57 -12.28 -14.47
CA GLU A 204 10.71 -11.94 -13.04
C GLU A 204 9.92 -12.91 -12.16
N LEU A 205 8.73 -13.27 -12.62
CA LEU A 205 7.87 -14.25 -11.98
C LEU A 205 8.56 -15.62 -11.85
N ARG A 206 9.21 -16.09 -12.93
CA ARG A 206 10.02 -17.32 -12.91
C ARG A 206 11.24 -17.20 -12.01
N ALA A 207 11.90 -16.03 -11.98
CA ALA A 207 13.04 -15.79 -11.10
C ALA A 207 12.63 -15.85 -9.61
N LEU A 208 11.49 -15.25 -9.25
CA LEU A 208 10.91 -15.31 -7.91
C LEU A 208 10.58 -16.75 -7.48
N GLN A 209 9.97 -17.54 -8.37
CA GLN A 209 9.70 -18.96 -8.11
C GLN A 209 10.97 -19.78 -7.93
N ALA A 210 11.99 -19.54 -8.76
CA ALA A 210 13.26 -20.23 -8.66
C ALA A 210 13.97 -19.92 -7.33
N ALA A 211 14.00 -18.65 -6.93
CA ALA A 211 14.55 -18.22 -5.64
C ALA A 211 13.87 -18.97 -4.48
N ARG A 212 12.53 -19.07 -4.49
CA ARG A 212 11.76 -19.82 -3.49
C ARG A 212 12.17 -21.29 -3.41
N ASN A 213 12.27 -21.96 -4.56
CA ASN A 213 12.61 -23.39 -4.62
C ASN A 213 14.03 -23.68 -4.12
N LEU A 214 14.90 -22.67 -4.16
CA LEU A 214 16.25 -22.73 -3.62
C LEU A 214 16.34 -22.31 -2.14
N GLY A 215 15.20 -22.02 -1.48
CA GLY A 215 15.15 -21.62 -0.07
C GLY A 215 15.62 -20.19 0.20
N PHE A 216 15.61 -19.33 -0.82
CA PHE A 216 15.90 -17.90 -0.69
C PHE A 216 14.66 -17.05 -0.42
#